data_AF-A0A7S0UF11-F1
#
_entry.id   AF-A0A7S0UF11-F1
#
_cell.length_a   1.000
_cell.length_b   1.000
_cell.length_c   1.000
_cell.angle_alpha   90.00
_cell.angle_beta   90.00
_cell.angle_gamma   90.00
#
_symmetry.space_group_name_H-M   'P 1'
#
loop_
_entity.id
_entity.type
_entity.pdbx_description
1 polymer ?
#
loop_
_entity_poly.entity_id
_entity_poly.type
_entity_poly.pdbx_seq_one_letter_code
_entity_poly.pdbx_strand_id
1 'polypeptide(L)'
;PHLCSLDASSNRLTTLSDTFLESSSRLTSLDLSRNSLHCLPVSLASTPLALRPEGLSCASNPLTLVPEPFRASPSSLMGFLGDLLTGVEQVLFLRVILVGSAAAGKTSLLRCLLDPDLSIRSVLRQPRLPDTGGATLGIEVERADRSVRVCGADVRLQFWDFAGQECYRVGHGIFLGDRVLPVFVFDATLDVLDTIEQAA
;
A
#
# COMPACT_ATOMS: atom_id res chain seq x y z
N PRO A 1 -30.17 19.98 18.91
CA PRO A 1 -29.16 20.23 19.96
C PRO A 1 -29.15 19.27 21.17
N HIS A 2 -30.22 18.49 21.45
CA HIS A 2 -30.26 17.55 22.58
C HIS A 2 -30.34 16.07 22.17
N LEU A 3 -30.21 15.76 20.89
CA LEU A 3 -30.36 14.40 20.38
C LEU A 3 -29.15 13.56 20.81
N CYS A 4 -29.39 12.53 21.64
CA CYS A 4 -28.38 11.61 22.12
C CYS A 4 -28.42 10.25 21.40
N SER A 5 -29.59 9.84 20.93
CA SER A 5 -29.81 8.61 20.18
C SER A 5 -30.80 8.86 19.06
N LEU A 6 -30.53 8.31 17.88
CA LEU A 6 -31.42 8.34 16.73
C LEU A 6 -31.47 6.95 16.09
N ASP A 7 -32.66 6.40 15.97
CA ASP A 7 -32.94 5.25 15.11
C ASP A 7 -33.62 5.74 13.83
N ALA A 8 -32.91 5.64 12.72
CA ALA A 8 -33.41 5.90 11.38
C ALA A 8 -33.27 4.65 10.49
N SER A 9 -33.25 3.47 11.10
CA SER A 9 -33.16 2.19 10.39
C SER A 9 -34.38 1.93 9.50
N SER A 10 -34.22 1.07 8.50
CA SER A 10 -35.30 0.63 7.60
C SER A 10 -36.01 1.75 6.85
N ASN A 11 -35.26 2.79 6.47
CA ASN A 11 -35.75 3.90 5.67
C ASN A 11 -35.21 3.84 4.24
N ARG A 12 -35.42 4.92 3.47
CA ARG A 12 -34.91 5.08 2.09
C ARG A 12 -33.89 6.20 2.01
N LEU A 13 -33.11 6.41 3.07
CA LEU A 13 -32.09 7.44 3.10
C LEU A 13 -31.00 7.09 2.09
N THR A 14 -30.75 8.01 1.16
CA THR A 14 -29.67 7.91 0.15
C THR A 14 -28.42 8.67 0.59
N THR A 15 -28.60 9.67 1.44
CA THR A 15 -27.54 10.54 1.95
C THR A 15 -27.82 10.93 3.39
N LEU A 16 -26.76 11.13 4.18
CA LEU A 16 -26.81 11.76 5.49
C LEU A 16 -26.23 13.17 5.38
N SER A 17 -26.98 14.19 5.78
CA SER A 17 -26.55 15.59 5.65
C SER A 17 -25.55 16.00 6.72
N ASP A 18 -24.49 16.72 6.33
CA ASP A 18 -23.49 17.28 7.26
C ASP A 18 -24.11 18.24 8.29
N THR A 19 -25.05 19.08 7.86
CA THR A 19 -25.74 20.07 8.71
C THR A 19 -26.46 19.42 9.90
N PHE A 20 -27.03 18.22 9.71
CA PHE A 20 -27.65 17.46 10.78
C PHE A 20 -26.61 17.02 11.83
N LEU A 21 -25.45 16.52 11.38
CA LEU A 21 -24.38 16.07 12.25
C LEU A 21 -23.77 17.22 13.05
N GLU A 22 -23.56 18.37 12.41
CA GLU A 22 -23.07 19.59 13.06
C GLU A 22 -24.03 20.06 14.18
N SER A 23 -25.34 19.95 13.95
CA SER A 23 -26.36 20.34 14.93
C SER A 23 -26.53 19.36 16.09
N SER A 24 -25.92 18.17 16.00
CA SER A 24 -26.14 17.02 16.88
C SER A 24 -24.92 16.73 17.78
N SER A 25 -24.46 17.75 18.51
CA SER A 25 -23.25 17.71 19.36
C SER A 25 -23.27 16.72 20.53
N ARG A 26 -24.37 16.02 20.78
CA ARG A 26 -24.53 15.04 21.86
C ARG A 26 -24.87 13.63 21.37
N LEU A 27 -24.86 13.40 20.05
CA LEU A 27 -25.26 12.13 19.47
C LEU A 27 -24.23 11.05 19.84
N THR A 28 -24.70 10.03 20.55
CA THR A 28 -23.91 8.87 21.00
C THR A 28 -24.37 7.55 20.40
N SER A 29 -25.56 7.51 19.80
CA SER A 29 -26.08 6.34 19.09
C SER A 29 -26.83 6.78 17.83
N LEU A 30 -26.57 6.10 16.72
CA LEU A 30 -27.14 6.37 15.41
C LEU A 30 -27.30 5.05 14.65
N ASP A 31 -28.53 4.60 14.49
CA ASP A 31 -28.86 3.46 13.63
C ASP A 31 -29.34 3.95 12.26
N LEU A 32 -28.56 3.66 11.22
CA LEU A 32 -28.83 3.92 9.82
C LEU A 32 -28.99 2.63 9.02
N SER A 33 -29.14 1.49 9.68
CA SER A 33 -29.21 0.19 9.02
C SER A 33 -30.40 0.08 8.05
N ARG A 34 -30.27 -0.76 7.03
CA ARG A 34 -31.33 -1.02 6.03
C ARG A 34 -31.82 0.27 5.34
N ASN A 35 -30.88 1.08 4.88
CA ASN A 35 -31.13 2.26 4.06
C ASN A 35 -30.50 2.07 2.66
N SER A 36 -30.41 3.14 1.87
CA SER A 36 -29.80 3.14 0.53
C SER A 36 -28.58 4.07 0.47
N LEU A 37 -27.81 4.14 1.56
CA LEU A 37 -26.64 5.01 1.67
C LEU A 37 -25.47 4.44 0.84
N HIS A 38 -24.94 5.25 -0.07
CA HIS A 38 -23.76 4.90 -0.87
C HIS A 38 -22.43 5.34 -0.24
N CYS A 39 -22.49 6.39 0.58
CA CYS A 39 -21.40 6.91 1.38
C CYS A 39 -21.94 7.48 2.69
N LEU A 40 -21.00 7.78 3.60
CA LEU A 40 -21.27 8.52 4.82
C LEU A 40 -20.42 9.80 4.81
N PRO A 41 -20.94 10.91 5.33
CA PRO A 41 -20.19 12.15 5.44
C PRO A 41 -18.98 11.98 6.37
N VAL A 42 -17.85 12.55 5.98
CA VAL A 42 -16.61 12.55 6.79
C VAL A 42 -16.80 13.27 8.13
N SER A 43 -17.71 14.24 8.17
CA SER A 43 -18.10 14.99 9.38
C SER A 43 -18.61 14.07 10.50
N LEU A 44 -19.03 12.84 10.19
CA LEU A 44 -19.42 11.86 11.19
C LEU A 44 -18.26 11.51 12.13
N ALA A 45 -17.02 11.51 11.62
CA ALA A 45 -15.80 11.33 12.40
C ALA A 45 -15.49 12.50 13.37
N SER A 46 -16.14 13.67 13.19
CA SER A 46 -16.00 14.82 14.09
C SER A 46 -17.07 14.85 15.20
N THR A 47 -18.00 13.90 15.21
CA THR A 47 -19.07 13.82 16.21
C THR A 47 -18.67 12.98 17.43
N PRO A 48 -19.39 13.05 18.57
CA PRO A 48 -19.11 12.21 19.73
C PRO A 48 -19.21 10.70 19.46
N LEU A 49 -19.87 10.27 18.37
CA LEU A 49 -19.87 8.89 17.90
C LEU A 49 -18.46 8.37 17.57
N ALA A 50 -17.51 9.24 17.23
CA ALA A 50 -16.12 8.85 17.01
C ALA A 50 -15.45 8.28 18.26
N LEU A 51 -15.90 8.73 19.44
CA LEU A 51 -15.43 8.21 20.73
C LEU A 51 -16.16 6.92 21.15
N ARG A 52 -17.30 6.62 20.53
CA ARG A 52 -18.14 5.44 20.82
C ARG A 52 -18.71 4.85 19.52
N PRO A 53 -17.84 4.26 18.67
CA PRO A 53 -18.25 3.75 17.37
C PRO A 53 -19.28 2.62 17.46
N GLU A 54 -19.35 1.89 18.58
CA GLU A 54 -20.36 0.86 18.85
C GLU A 54 -21.80 1.39 18.77
N GLY A 55 -22.00 2.70 18.97
CA GLY A 55 -23.30 3.33 18.83
C GLY A 55 -23.76 3.53 17.39
N LEU A 56 -22.88 3.32 16.39
CA LEU A 56 -23.18 3.51 14.97
C LEU A 56 -23.48 2.17 14.29
N SER A 57 -24.65 2.05 13.68
CA SER A 57 -25.03 0.90 12.86
C SER A 57 -25.35 1.36 11.43
N CYS A 58 -24.61 0.84 10.45
CA CYS A 58 -24.83 1.13 9.02
C CYS A 58 -25.10 -0.15 8.21
N ALA A 59 -25.43 -1.25 8.88
CA ALA A 59 -25.61 -2.55 8.25
C ALA A 59 -26.67 -2.52 7.14
N SER A 60 -26.53 -3.37 6.12
CA SER A 60 -27.48 -3.44 5.00
C SER A 60 -27.65 -2.11 4.22
N ASN A 61 -26.56 -1.37 4.03
CA ASN A 61 -26.49 -0.24 3.10
C ASN A 61 -25.53 -0.55 1.94
N PRO A 62 -25.81 -0.09 0.71
CA PRO A 62 -24.92 -0.25 -0.44
C PRO A 62 -23.75 0.76 -0.41
N LEU A 63 -22.89 0.71 0.62
CA LEU A 63 -21.75 1.61 0.86
C LEU A 63 -20.62 1.44 -0.17
N THR A 64 -20.92 1.58 -1.46
CA THR A 64 -20.02 1.33 -2.60
C THR A 64 -18.75 2.16 -2.56
N LEU A 65 -18.80 3.35 -1.95
CA LEU A 65 -17.65 4.26 -1.86
C LEU A 65 -16.74 4.00 -0.66
N VAL A 66 -17.16 3.16 0.29
CA VAL A 66 -16.32 2.71 1.40
C VAL A 66 -15.68 1.38 1.00
N PRO A 67 -14.35 1.18 1.10
CA PRO A 67 -13.76 -0.13 0.79
C PRO A 67 -14.26 -1.23 1.74
N GLU A 68 -14.43 -2.45 1.22
CA GLU A 68 -14.94 -3.62 1.94
C GLU A 68 -14.33 -3.85 3.34
N PRO A 69 -12.99 -3.78 3.55
CA PRO A 69 -12.40 -4.02 4.88
C PRO A 69 -12.86 -3.02 5.94
N PHE A 70 -13.26 -1.81 5.55
CA PHE A 70 -13.72 -0.78 6.47
C PHE A 70 -15.23 -0.86 6.75
N ARG A 71 -15.98 -1.69 6.02
CA ARG A 71 -17.44 -1.87 6.23
C ARG A 71 -17.77 -2.87 7.35
N ALA A 72 -16.80 -3.70 7.74
CA ALA A 72 -17.03 -4.83 8.63
C ALA A 72 -17.33 -4.41 10.08
N SER A 73 -16.72 -3.32 10.56
CA SER A 73 -16.91 -2.84 11.93
C SER A 73 -17.15 -1.33 11.98
N PRO A 74 -17.98 -0.84 12.92
CA PRO A 74 -18.17 0.59 13.11
C PRO A 74 -16.86 1.34 13.43
N SER A 75 -15.94 0.70 14.16
CA SER A 75 -14.64 1.29 14.50
C SER A 75 -13.75 1.47 13.26
N SER A 76 -13.69 0.47 12.38
CA SER A 76 -12.94 0.54 11.12
C SER A 76 -13.52 1.60 10.19
N LEU A 77 -14.85 1.69 10.12
CA LEU A 77 -15.57 2.69 9.35
C LEU A 77 -15.26 4.11 9.86
N MET A 78 -15.30 4.31 11.18
CA MET A 78 -15.00 5.60 11.81
C MET A 78 -13.53 5.99 11.63
N GLY A 79 -12.60 5.04 11.72
CA GLY A 79 -11.19 5.26 11.40
C GLY A 79 -11.02 5.73 9.96
N PHE A 80 -11.65 5.03 9.00
CA PHE A 80 -11.61 5.42 7.58
C PHE A 80 -12.18 6.83 7.33
N LEU A 81 -13.31 7.18 7.93
CA LEU A 81 -13.87 8.54 7.82
C LEU A 81 -12.97 9.59 8.48
N GLY A 82 -12.31 9.24 9.59
CA GLY A 82 -11.31 10.09 10.25
C GLY A 82 -10.09 10.35 9.37
N ASP A 83 -9.56 9.30 8.73
CA ASP A 83 -8.44 9.40 7.79
C ASP A 83 -8.80 10.30 6.59
N LEU A 84 -10.02 10.14 6.05
CA LEU A 84 -10.53 11.03 4.99
C LEU A 84 -10.67 12.48 5.44
N LEU A 85 -11.10 12.72 6.69
CA LEU A 85 -11.25 14.05 7.27
C LEU A 85 -9.89 14.75 7.48
N THR A 86 -8.87 14.00 7.93
CA THR A 86 -7.50 14.52 8.06
C THR A 86 -6.83 14.83 6.72
N GLY A 87 -7.42 14.32 5.64
CA GLY A 87 -6.92 14.45 4.27
C GLY A 87 -6.20 13.18 3.83
N VAL A 88 -6.38 12.85 2.56
CA VAL A 88 -5.66 11.73 1.93
C VAL A 88 -4.41 12.29 1.25
N GLU A 89 -3.24 11.96 1.78
CA GLU A 89 -2.00 12.18 1.04
C GLU A 89 -1.89 11.07 -0.03
N GLN A 90 -1.87 11.45 -1.30
CA GLN A 90 -1.63 10.47 -2.36
C GLN A 90 -0.20 9.97 -2.28
N VAL A 91 -0.01 8.78 -1.73
CA VAL A 91 1.29 8.10 -1.77
C VAL A 91 1.40 7.37 -3.11
N LEU A 92 2.07 8.00 -4.07
CA LEU A 92 2.51 7.33 -5.28
C LEU A 92 3.75 6.50 -4.92
N PHE A 93 3.64 5.19 -5.08
CA PHE A 93 4.77 4.30 -4.92
C PHE A 93 4.89 3.35 -6.11
N LEU A 94 6.12 3.01 -6.45
CA LEU A 94 6.47 2.05 -7.49
C LEU A 94 7.47 1.05 -6.90
N ARG A 95 7.18 -0.24 -7.04
CA ARG A 95 8.11 -1.31 -6.64
C ARG A 95 8.99 -1.68 -7.81
N VAL A 96 10.30 -1.46 -7.68
CA VAL A 96 11.29 -1.86 -8.68
C VAL A 96 11.85 -3.21 -8.29
N ILE A 97 11.67 -4.21 -9.15
CA ILE A 97 12.09 -5.59 -8.88
C ILE A 97 13.24 -5.97 -9.81
N LEU A 98 14.40 -6.31 -9.24
CA LEU A 98 15.55 -6.79 -9.99
C LEU A 98 15.42 -8.30 -10.23
N VAL A 99 15.40 -8.70 -11.50
CA VAL A 99 15.24 -10.09 -11.95
C VAL A 99 16.46 -10.52 -12.74
N GLY A 100 16.99 -11.71 -12.48
CA GLY A 100 18.15 -12.26 -13.19
C GLY A 100 18.84 -13.37 -12.39
N SER A 101 19.69 -14.14 -13.05
CA SER A 101 20.42 -15.27 -12.46
C SER A 101 21.28 -14.85 -11.26
N ALA A 102 21.66 -15.83 -10.42
CA ALA A 102 22.63 -15.59 -9.37
C ALA A 102 23.92 -14.98 -9.96
N ALA A 103 24.51 -14.01 -9.25
CA ALA A 103 25.70 -13.27 -9.68
C ALA A 103 25.57 -12.43 -10.98
N ALA A 104 24.38 -12.26 -11.57
CA ALA A 104 24.17 -11.39 -12.74
C ALA A 104 24.48 -9.89 -12.52
N GLY A 105 24.80 -9.49 -11.29
CA GLY A 105 25.13 -8.09 -10.95
C GLY A 105 23.97 -7.26 -10.40
N LYS A 106 22.84 -7.87 -10.02
CA LYS A 106 21.66 -7.18 -9.45
C LYS A 106 22.00 -6.29 -8.26
N THR A 107 22.64 -6.85 -7.24
CA THR A 107 23.06 -6.10 -6.04
C THR A 107 24.04 -4.98 -6.37
N SER A 108 24.96 -5.22 -7.30
CA SER A 108 25.91 -4.20 -7.76
C SER A 108 25.21 -3.06 -8.49
N LEU A 109 24.24 -3.36 -9.36
CA LEU A 109 23.41 -2.37 -10.04
C LEU A 109 22.60 -1.55 -9.04
N LEU A 110 21.99 -2.20 -8.05
CA LEU A 110 21.21 -1.53 -7.02
C LEU A 110 22.05 -0.52 -6.23
N ARG A 111 23.23 -0.93 -5.76
CA ARG A 111 24.14 -0.04 -5.02
C ARG A 111 24.56 1.18 -5.84
N CYS A 112 24.90 0.98 -7.12
CA CYS A 112 25.23 2.08 -8.02
C CYS A 112 24.03 3.03 -8.29
N LEU A 113 22.80 2.50 -8.30
CA LEU A 113 21.60 3.33 -8.50
C LEU A 113 21.24 4.16 -7.26
N LEU A 114 21.53 3.63 -6.07
CA LEU A 114 21.20 4.27 -4.79
C LEU A 114 22.25 5.28 -4.34
N ASP A 115 23.52 5.02 -4.62
CA ASP A 115 24.63 5.89 -4.26
C ASP A 115 25.35 6.41 -5.53
N PRO A 116 25.07 7.66 -5.95
CA PRO A 116 25.67 8.24 -7.15
C PRO A 116 27.17 8.53 -7.00
N ASP A 117 27.69 8.60 -5.79
CA ASP A 117 29.12 8.84 -5.51
C ASP A 117 29.92 7.53 -5.46
N LEU A 118 29.23 6.39 -5.48
CA LEU A 118 29.84 5.07 -5.44
C LEU A 118 30.50 4.73 -6.77
N SER A 119 31.82 4.66 -6.77
CA SER A 119 32.55 4.25 -7.96
C SER A 119 32.28 2.78 -8.28
N ILE A 120 32.02 2.45 -9.55
CA ILE A 120 31.88 1.05 -10.00
C ILE A 120 33.13 0.23 -9.60
N ARG A 121 34.32 0.87 -9.62
CA ARG A 121 35.57 0.23 -9.21
C ARG A 121 35.60 -0.16 -7.74
N SER A 122 34.97 0.59 -6.84
CA SER A 122 34.86 0.23 -5.42
C SER A 122 33.86 -0.90 -5.22
N VAL A 123 32.75 -0.92 -5.95
CA VAL A 123 31.78 -2.03 -5.91
C VAL A 123 32.41 -3.34 -6.37
N LEU A 124 33.15 -3.31 -7.47
CA LEU A 124 33.83 -4.50 -8.03
C LEU A 124 35.02 -4.98 -7.18
N ARG A 125 35.56 -4.13 -6.29
CA ARG A 125 36.70 -4.45 -5.40
C ARG A 125 36.29 -4.91 -4.01
N GLN A 126 35.03 -4.73 -3.61
CA GLN A 126 34.56 -5.26 -2.34
C GLN A 126 34.58 -6.80 -2.40
N PRO A 127 35.10 -7.48 -1.37
CA PRO A 127 34.99 -8.93 -1.30
C PRO A 127 33.49 -9.27 -1.34
N ARG A 128 33.14 -10.18 -2.25
CA ARG A 128 31.85 -10.90 -2.27
C ARG A 128 31.51 -11.28 -0.82
N LEU A 129 30.25 -11.10 -0.40
CA LEU A 129 29.82 -11.35 0.99
C LEU A 129 30.50 -12.62 1.53
N PRO A 130 31.18 -12.57 2.70
CA PRO A 130 32.19 -13.56 3.06
C PRO A 130 31.70 -15.01 3.14
N ASP A 131 30.39 -15.24 3.28
CA ASP A 131 29.84 -16.56 3.57
C ASP A 131 28.99 -17.17 2.45
N THR A 132 28.95 -16.58 1.25
CA THR A 132 28.02 -17.00 0.19
C THR A 132 28.61 -17.19 -1.21
N GLY A 133 29.94 -17.14 -1.37
CA GLY A 133 30.60 -17.32 -2.67
C GLY A 133 30.28 -16.24 -3.71
N GLY A 134 29.65 -15.13 -3.30
CA GLY A 134 29.19 -14.07 -4.19
C GLY A 134 27.74 -14.17 -4.65
N ALA A 135 26.96 -15.09 -4.09
CA ALA A 135 25.51 -15.12 -4.27
C ALA A 135 24.81 -14.46 -3.08
N THR A 136 23.82 -13.61 -3.32
CA THR A 136 22.89 -13.16 -2.26
C THR A 136 22.12 -14.40 -1.78
N LEU A 137 22.19 -14.75 -0.49
CA LEU A 137 21.41 -15.86 0.07
C LEU A 137 20.06 -15.32 0.57
N GLY A 138 18.98 -15.79 -0.04
CA GLY A 138 17.62 -15.46 0.36
C GLY A 138 17.13 -14.06 -0.04
N ILE A 139 15.98 -13.66 0.50
CA ILE A 139 15.43 -12.32 0.27
C ILE A 139 16.19 -11.31 1.13
N GLU A 140 17.39 -10.91 0.74
CA GLU A 140 17.96 -9.65 1.21
C GLU A 140 17.16 -8.52 0.56
N VAL A 141 16.01 -8.18 1.14
CA VAL A 141 15.30 -6.97 0.76
C VAL A 141 16.11 -5.79 1.27
N GLU A 142 17.10 -5.35 0.51
CA GLU A 142 17.69 -4.03 0.70
C GLU A 142 16.63 -3.00 0.26
N ARG A 143 15.71 -2.71 1.18
CA ARG A 143 14.66 -1.70 1.00
C ARG A 143 15.34 -0.33 1.05
N ALA A 144 15.66 0.18 -0.12
CA ALA A 144 15.97 1.59 -0.26
C ALA A 144 14.73 2.31 -0.76
N ASP A 145 14.23 3.23 0.06
CA ASP A 145 13.17 4.15 -0.33
C ASP A 145 13.83 5.39 -0.95
N ARG A 146 13.50 5.69 -2.21
CA ARG A 146 13.92 6.93 -2.87
C ARG A 146 12.70 7.68 -3.37
N SER A 147 12.53 8.92 -2.93
CA SER A 147 11.50 9.81 -3.49
C SER A 147 12.06 10.52 -4.72
N VAL A 148 11.36 10.42 -5.85
CA VAL A 148 11.71 11.10 -7.09
C VAL A 148 10.51 11.89 -7.56
N ARG A 149 10.73 13.13 -8.00
CA ARG A 149 9.68 13.96 -8.57
C ARG A 149 9.52 13.66 -10.06
N VAL A 150 8.39 13.09 -10.45
CA VAL A 150 8.08 12.72 -11.84
C VAL A 150 6.78 13.39 -12.25
N CYS A 151 6.80 14.15 -13.35
CA CYS A 151 5.63 14.88 -13.86
C CYS A 151 4.92 15.75 -12.81
N GLY A 152 5.69 16.32 -11.87
CA GLY A 152 5.18 17.18 -10.80
C GLY A 152 4.76 16.46 -9.52
N ALA A 153 4.68 15.14 -9.51
CA ALA A 153 4.28 14.34 -8.35
C ALA A 153 5.49 13.64 -7.69
N ASP A 154 5.46 13.50 -6.36
CA ASP A 154 6.50 12.78 -5.61
C ASP A 154 6.18 11.28 -5.59
N VAL A 155 7.08 10.49 -6.16
CA VAL A 155 6.95 9.04 -6.29
C VAL A 155 7.99 8.35 -5.41
N ARG A 156 7.53 7.50 -4.49
CA ARG A 156 8.39 6.63 -3.68
C ARG A 156 8.75 5.37 -4.46
N LEU A 157 10.03 5.21 -4.78
CA LEU A 157 10.57 3.98 -5.35
C LEU A 157 10.97 3.03 -4.23
N GLN A 158 10.52 1.79 -4.30
CA GLN A 158 10.94 0.71 -3.40
C GLN A 158 11.71 -0.32 -4.21
N PHE A 159 13.00 -0.49 -3.95
CA PHE A 159 13.81 -1.48 -4.64
C PHE A 159 13.79 -2.84 -3.93
N TRP A 160 13.71 -3.91 -4.74
CA TRP A 160 13.68 -5.29 -4.29
C TRP A 160 14.76 -6.06 -5.07
N ASP A 161 15.81 -6.51 -4.38
CA ASP A 161 16.82 -7.42 -4.90
C ASP A 161 16.49 -8.85 -4.47
N PHE A 162 16.12 -9.71 -5.41
CA PHE A 162 15.86 -11.12 -5.12
C PHE A 162 17.15 -11.93 -5.34
N ALA A 163 17.48 -12.81 -4.39
CA ALA A 163 18.49 -13.84 -4.63
C ALA A 163 18.11 -14.68 -5.86
N GLY A 164 19.02 -14.80 -6.82
CA GLY A 164 18.81 -15.56 -8.06
C GLY A 164 18.84 -17.08 -7.88
N GLN A 165 18.42 -17.61 -6.73
CA GLN A 165 18.27 -19.05 -6.49
C GLN A 165 16.82 -19.47 -6.75
N GLU A 166 16.64 -20.60 -7.45
CA GLU A 166 15.36 -21.09 -8.00
C GLU A 166 14.23 -21.32 -6.98
N CYS A 167 14.53 -21.33 -5.67
CA CYS A 167 13.56 -21.54 -4.60
C CYS A 167 12.52 -20.42 -4.42
N TYR A 168 12.56 -19.35 -5.22
CA TYR A 168 11.59 -18.24 -5.16
C TYR A 168 10.57 -18.21 -6.31
N ARG A 169 10.68 -19.10 -7.31
CA ARG A 169 9.69 -19.24 -8.41
C ARG A 169 8.25 -19.39 -7.91
N VAL A 170 8.05 -19.94 -6.71
CA VAL A 170 6.72 -20.24 -6.14
C VAL A 170 6.05 -19.03 -5.44
N GLY A 171 6.75 -17.89 -5.28
CA GLY A 171 6.23 -16.71 -4.55
C GLY A 171 6.02 -15.43 -5.37
N HIS A 172 6.51 -15.35 -6.62
CA HIS A 172 6.56 -14.07 -7.37
C HIS A 172 5.18 -13.46 -7.66
N GLY A 173 4.13 -14.27 -7.79
CA GLY A 173 2.76 -13.77 -7.97
C GLY A 173 2.27 -12.87 -6.82
N ILE A 174 2.84 -13.01 -5.62
CA ILE A 174 2.51 -12.20 -4.44
C ILE A 174 3.17 -10.80 -4.51
N PHE A 175 4.26 -10.67 -5.26
CA PHE A 175 5.04 -9.43 -5.38
C PHE A 175 4.77 -8.64 -6.66
N LEU A 176 4.16 -9.28 -7.67
CA LEU A 176 3.79 -8.72 -8.98
C LEU A 176 2.40 -8.07 -8.99
N GLY A 177 1.95 -7.49 -7.87
CA GLY A 177 0.72 -6.72 -7.82
C GLY A 177 0.77 -5.45 -8.68
N ASP A 178 -0.25 -4.59 -8.58
CA ASP A 178 -0.24 -3.29 -9.27
C ASP A 178 0.97 -2.43 -8.85
N ARG A 179 1.48 -1.61 -9.79
CA ARG A 179 2.59 -0.65 -9.60
C ARG A 179 3.96 -1.31 -9.37
N VAL A 180 4.30 -2.25 -10.25
CA VAL A 180 5.62 -2.91 -10.29
C VAL A 180 6.34 -2.58 -11.59
N LEU A 181 7.65 -2.29 -11.48
CA LEU A 181 8.58 -2.15 -12.60
C LEU A 181 9.63 -3.28 -12.53
N PRO A 182 9.51 -4.33 -13.34
CA PRO A 182 10.55 -5.35 -13.43
C PRO A 182 11.76 -4.80 -14.21
N VAL A 183 12.96 -5.04 -13.68
CA VAL A 183 14.23 -4.69 -14.31
C VAL A 183 15.04 -5.97 -14.43
N PHE A 184 15.23 -6.41 -15.67
CA PHE A 184 16.00 -7.61 -15.98
C PHE A 184 17.48 -7.29 -16.06
N VAL A 185 18.30 -8.05 -15.34
CA VAL A 185 19.75 -7.89 -15.26
C VAL A 185 20.41 -9.17 -15.76
N PHE A 186 21.26 -9.02 -16.76
CA PHE A 186 21.94 -10.12 -17.44
C PHE A 186 23.45 -9.95 -17.36
N ASP A 187 24.15 -11.06 -17.14
CA ASP A 187 25.60 -11.12 -17.35
C ASP A 187 25.85 -11.40 -18.84
N ALA A 188 26.39 -10.42 -19.56
CA ALA A 188 26.69 -10.54 -20.99
C ALA A 188 27.82 -11.54 -21.31
N THR A 189 28.49 -12.09 -20.29
CA THR A 189 29.43 -13.21 -20.45
C THR A 189 28.74 -14.57 -20.54
N LEU A 190 27.45 -14.64 -20.19
CA LEU A 190 26.60 -15.82 -20.32
C LEU A 190 25.70 -15.68 -21.54
N ASP A 191 25.23 -16.82 -22.07
CA ASP A 191 24.31 -16.81 -23.20
C ASP A 191 22.95 -16.24 -22.77
N VAL A 192 22.43 -15.29 -23.56
CA VAL A 192 21.25 -14.49 -23.18
C VAL A 192 19.99 -15.35 -23.18
N LEU A 193 19.92 -16.34 -24.08
CA LEU A 193 18.78 -17.24 -24.23
C LEU A 193 18.61 -18.14 -22.98
N ASP A 194 19.70 -18.71 -22.49
CA ASP A 194 19.70 -19.52 -21.26
C ASP A 194 19.22 -18.71 -20.05
N THR A 195 19.51 -17.41 -20.03
CA THR A 195 19.18 -16.54 -18.89
C THR A 195 17.73 -16.05 -18.93
N ILE A 196 17.14 -15.86 -20.12
CA ILE A 196 15.73 -15.49 -20.27
C ILE A 196 14.82 -16.69 -19.98
N GLU A 197 15.17 -17.90 -20.45
CA GLU A 197 14.41 -19.13 -20.16
C GLU A 197 14.41 -19.48 -18.67
N GLN A 198 15.48 -19.16 -17.94
CA GLN A 198 15.54 -19.31 -16.50
C GLN A 198 14.74 -18.23 -15.74
N ALA A 199 14.55 -17.05 -16.33
CA ALA A 199 13.88 -15.90 -15.72
C ALA A 199 12.35 -15.84 -15.97
N ALA A 200 11.84 -16.58 -16.97
CA ALA A 200 10.41 -16.73 -17.30
C ALA A 200 9.74 -17.91 -16.56
#